data_AF-B4RCY3-F1
#
_entry.id   AF-B4RCY3-F1
#
_cell.length_a   1.000
_cell.length_b   1.000
_cell.length_c   1.000
_cell.angle_alpha   90.00
_cell.angle_beta   90.00
_cell.angle_gamma   90.00
#
_symmetry.space_group_name_H-M   'P 1'
#
loop_
_entity.id
_entity.type
_entity.pdbx_description
1 polymer ?
#
loop_
_entity_poly.entity_id
_entity_poly.type
_entity_poly.pdbx_seq_one_letter_code
_entity_poly.pdbx_strand_id
1 'polypeptide(L)'
;MGSALQRRSLAGCSEVMGAIEDLERRMKAAAEAGDFETAALLRDAIARLKAGESNLVEQSPGRMGLGSSQEAYVRDPTKPLPKKPDLMTKGRRPGGRRRG
;
A
#
# COMPACT_ATOMS: atom_id res chain seq x y z
N MET A 1 19.00 -26.08 5.23
CA MET A 1 17.83 -26.06 4.32
C MET A 1 17.57 -24.62 3.89
N GLY A 2 18.23 -24.17 2.83
CA GLY A 2 18.15 -22.78 2.34
C GLY A 2 16.84 -22.52 1.60
N SER A 3 15.96 -21.80 2.30
CA SER A 3 14.80 -21.02 1.84
C SER A 3 14.64 -20.88 0.32
N ALA A 4 13.57 -21.45 -0.22
CA ALA A 4 13.11 -21.24 -1.60
C ALA A 4 12.64 -19.78 -1.87
N LEU A 5 12.51 -18.95 -0.83
CA LEU A 5 12.18 -17.53 -0.94
C LEU A 5 13.39 -16.69 -1.35
N GLN A 6 14.62 -17.06 -0.93
CA GLN A 6 15.84 -16.33 -1.29
C GLN A 6 16.19 -16.39 -2.79
N ARG A 7 15.75 -17.44 -3.51
CA ARG A 7 16.02 -17.58 -4.95
C ARG A 7 15.13 -16.71 -5.82
N ARG A 8 13.96 -16.29 -5.32
CA ARG A 8 12.99 -15.49 -6.08
C ARG A 8 13.33 -13.99 -6.07
N SER A 9 13.97 -13.49 -5.00
CA SER A 9 14.44 -12.10 -4.92
C SER A 9 15.65 -11.82 -5.81
N LEU A 10 16.54 -12.80 -6.01
CA LEU A 10 17.71 -12.63 -6.89
C LEU A 10 17.35 -12.60 -8.38
N ALA A 11 16.31 -13.34 -8.78
CA ALA A 11 15.84 -13.38 -10.17
C ALA A 11 15.27 -12.02 -10.61
N GLY A 12 14.43 -11.38 -9.78
CA GLY A 12 13.87 -10.06 -10.09
C GLY A 12 14.94 -8.96 -10.21
N CYS A 13 15.96 -8.99 -9.35
CA CYS A 13 17.09 -8.07 -9.48
C CYS A 13 17.89 -8.30 -10.77
N SER A 14 18.07 -9.56 -11.19
CA SER A 14 18.79 -9.87 -12.43
C SER A 14 18.04 -9.41 -13.70
N GLU A 15 16.71 -9.49 -13.70
CA GLU A 15 15.87 -9.02 -14.80
C GLU A 15 15.89 -7.49 -14.92
N VAL A 16 15.83 -6.78 -13.79
CA VAL A 16 15.94 -5.31 -13.76
C VAL A 16 17.31 -4.85 -14.26
N MET A 17 18.39 -5.53 -13.88
CA MET A 17 19.73 -5.21 -14.36
C MET A 17 19.85 -5.39 -15.89
N GLY A 18 19.32 -6.47 -16.46
CA GLY A 18 19.28 -6.66 -17.92
C GLY A 18 18.45 -5.58 -18.63
N ALA A 19 17.31 -5.18 -18.05
CA ALA A 19 16.51 -4.09 -18.59
C ALA A 19 17.24 -2.74 -18.59
N ILE A 20 18.03 -2.45 -17.54
CA ILE A 20 18.85 -1.23 -17.46
C ILE A 20 19.92 -1.22 -18.56
N GLU A 21 20.61 -2.34 -18.80
CA GLU A 21 21.64 -2.44 -19.85
C GLU A 21 21.07 -2.15 -21.24
N ASP A 22 19.88 -2.66 -21.54
CA ASP A 22 19.22 -2.41 -22.82
C ASP A 22 18.77 -0.96 -22.98
N LEU A 23 18.30 -0.32 -21.91
CA LEU A 23 17.98 1.10 -21.91
C LEU A 23 19.24 1.96 -22.11
N GLU A 24 20.35 1.61 -21.46
CA GLU A 24 21.63 2.31 -21.63
C GLU A 24 22.15 2.21 -23.08
N ARG A 25 21.97 1.05 -23.72
CA ARG A 25 22.31 0.85 -25.15
C ARG A 25 21.47 1.74 -26.06
N ARG A 26 20.15 1.80 -25.83
CA ARG A 26 19.23 2.64 -26.61
C ARG A 26 19.50 4.13 -26.40
N MET A 27 19.83 4.53 -25.16
CA MET A 27 20.17 5.92 -24.83
C MET A 27 21.41 6.38 -25.61
N LYS A 28 22.46 5.55 -25.67
CA LYS A 28 23.66 5.83 -26.46
C LYS A 28 23.35 5.96 -27.95
N ALA A 29 22.57 5.04 -28.51
CA ALA A 29 22.16 5.10 -29.91
C ALA A 29 21.36 6.38 -30.25
N ALA A 30 20.45 6.80 -29.36
CA ALA A 30 19.71 8.05 -29.51
C ALA A 30 20.63 9.28 -29.46
N ALA A 31 21.60 9.30 -28.52
CA ALA A 31 22.57 10.37 -28.41
C ALA A 31 23.49 10.47 -29.64
N GLU A 32 23.93 9.33 -30.19
CA GLU A 32 24.72 9.27 -31.44
C GLU A 32 23.94 9.77 -32.65
N ALA A 33 22.62 9.55 -32.68
CA ALA A 33 21.72 10.07 -33.71
C ALA A 33 21.34 11.56 -33.50
N GLY A 34 21.76 12.18 -32.39
CA GLY A 34 21.41 13.56 -32.03
C GLY A 34 19.99 13.73 -31.46
N ASP A 35 19.29 12.65 -31.14
CA ASP A 35 17.97 12.66 -30.51
C ASP A 35 18.10 12.74 -28.98
N PHE A 36 18.39 13.95 -28.51
CA PHE A 36 18.61 14.21 -27.09
C PHE A 36 17.32 14.15 -26.25
N GLU A 37 16.15 14.35 -26.85
CA GLU A 37 14.87 14.21 -26.15
C GLU A 37 14.63 12.74 -25.79
N THR A 38 14.79 11.84 -26.77
CA THR A 38 14.68 10.40 -26.51
C THR A 38 15.76 9.92 -25.54
N ALA A 39 16.99 10.42 -25.64
CA ALA A 39 18.06 10.10 -24.69
C ALA A 39 17.72 10.55 -23.25
N ALA A 40 17.11 11.72 -23.08
CA ALA A 40 16.67 12.21 -21.77
C ALA A 40 15.56 11.34 -21.16
N LEU A 41 14.56 10.96 -21.95
CA LEU A 41 13.49 10.07 -21.50
C LEU A 41 14.02 8.71 -21.05
N LEU A 42 14.99 8.16 -21.79
CA LEU A 42 15.65 6.89 -21.45
C LEU A 42 16.48 7.02 -20.17
N ARG A 43 17.20 8.13 -19.98
CA ARG A 43 17.94 8.43 -18.74
C ARG A 43 17.00 8.44 -17.52
N ASP A 44 15.85 9.09 -17.63
CA ASP A 44 14.88 9.18 -16.54
C ASP A 44 14.26 7.82 -16.22
N ALA A 45 14.02 6.98 -17.24
CA ALA A 45 13.57 5.61 -17.04
C ALA A 45 14.63 4.76 -16.30
N ILE A 46 15.91 4.90 -16.66
CA ILE A 46 17.02 4.23 -15.96
C ILE A 46 17.10 4.70 -14.51
N ALA A 47 16.97 6.00 -14.26
CA ALA A 47 17.00 6.57 -12.91
C ALA A 47 15.88 5.99 -12.04
N ARG A 48 14.65 5.90 -12.57
CA ARG A 48 13.50 5.30 -11.87
C ARG A 48 13.74 3.83 -11.51
N LEU A 49 14.29 3.04 -12.44
CA LEU A 49 14.62 1.63 -12.18
C LEU A 49 15.74 1.49 -11.14
N LYS A 50 16.80 2.30 -11.21
CA LYS A 50 17.92 2.27 -10.24
C LYS A 50 17.49 2.73 -8.85
N ALA A 51 16.58 3.70 -8.76
CA ALA A 51 16.03 4.19 -7.49
C ALA A 51 15.04 3.20 -6.86
N GLY A 52 14.60 2.16 -7.60
CA GLY A 52 13.55 1.26 -7.13
C GLY A 52 12.22 1.99 -6.91
N GLU A 53 12.00 3.11 -7.61
CA GLU A 53 10.79 3.93 -7.53
C GLU A 53 9.65 3.19 -8.20
N SER A 54 9.10 2.21 -7.49
CA SER A 54 7.79 1.65 -7.76
C SER A 54 6.86 2.14 -6.65
N ASN A 55 5.71 2.70 -7.01
CA ASN A 55 4.62 2.95 -6.06
C ASN A 55 3.98 1.62 -5.58
N LEU A 56 4.61 0.48 -5.87
CA LEU A 56 4.15 -0.86 -5.56
C LEU A 56 4.88 -1.32 -4.30
N VAL A 57 4.17 -1.29 -3.18
CA VAL A 57 4.64 -1.90 -1.94
C VAL A 57 4.21 -3.37 -1.95
N GLU A 58 5.09 -4.29 -1.54
CA GLU A 58 4.70 -5.68 -1.35
C GLU A 58 3.47 -5.78 -0.44
N GLN A 59 2.48 -6.56 -0.86
CA GLN A 59 1.31 -6.81 -0.05
C GLN A 59 1.72 -7.60 1.20
N SER A 60 1.55 -7.01 2.37
CA SER A 60 1.82 -7.69 3.64
C SER A 60 0.67 -8.67 3.96
N PRO A 61 0.97 -9.95 4.22
CA PRO A 61 -0.03 -10.90 4.71
C PRO A 61 -0.71 -10.36 5.97
N GLY A 62 -2.06 -10.39 6.00
CA GLY A 62 -2.86 -9.89 7.12
C GLY A 62 -3.50 -8.52 6.91
N ARG A 63 -3.22 -7.80 5.82
CA ARG A 63 -3.89 -6.52 5.48
C ARG A 63 -5.01 -6.61 4.44
N MET A 64 -5.27 -7.79 3.90
CA MET A 64 -6.34 -8.01 2.92
C MET A 64 -7.37 -9.00 3.45
N GLY A 65 -8.40 -8.46 4.07
CA GLY A 65 -9.58 -9.18 4.53
C GLY A 65 -10.52 -8.20 5.21
N LEU A 66 -11.84 -8.39 5.07
CA LEU A 66 -12.82 -7.65 5.88
C LEU A 66 -12.57 -8.03 7.35
N GLY A 67 -11.87 -7.17 8.09
CA GLY A 67 -11.45 -7.43 9.47
C GLY A 67 -9.99 -7.87 9.62
N SER A 68 -9.01 -7.15 9.05
CA SER A 68 -7.59 -7.33 9.37
C SER A 68 -7.33 -7.02 10.86
N SER A 69 -7.53 -8.06 11.66
CA SER A 69 -7.09 -8.36 13.03
C SER A 69 -7.09 -7.20 14.04
N GLN A 70 -8.28 -6.68 14.35
CA GLN A 70 -8.55 -6.13 15.68
C GLN A 70 -9.56 -7.06 16.33
N GLU A 71 -9.08 -8.01 17.15
CA GLU A 71 -9.95 -8.89 17.95
C GLU A 71 -10.79 -8.08 18.95
N ALA A 72 -10.23 -6.96 19.41
CA ALA A 72 -10.89 -6.00 20.29
C ALA A 72 -10.68 -4.57 19.76
N TYR A 73 -11.74 -3.75 19.85
CA TYR A 73 -11.66 -2.33 19.55
C TYR A 73 -10.70 -1.62 20.52
N VAL A 74 -9.55 -1.15 20.02
CA VAL A 74 -8.61 -0.33 20.81
C VAL A 74 -9.08 1.12 20.78
N ARG A 75 -9.48 1.64 21.95
CA ARG A 75 -9.85 3.04 22.12
C ARG A 75 -8.61 3.93 22.13
N ASP A 76 -8.69 5.06 21.43
CA ASP A 76 -7.76 6.18 21.61
C ASP A 76 -7.98 6.83 23.01
N PRO A 77 -6.98 6.80 23.92
CA PRO A 77 -7.15 7.32 25.28
C PRO A 77 -7.31 8.84 25.31
N THR A 78 -6.86 9.56 24.28
CA THR A 78 -6.94 11.03 24.21
C THR A 78 -8.29 11.54 23.74
N LYS A 79 -9.15 10.66 23.19
CA LYS A 79 -10.46 11.03 22.65
C LYS A 79 -11.59 10.57 23.59
N PRO A 80 -12.41 11.51 24.09
CA PRO A 80 -13.63 11.15 24.81
C PRO A 80 -14.66 10.55 23.84
N LEU A 81 -15.37 9.50 24.28
CA LEU A 81 -16.49 8.94 23.50
C LEU A 81 -17.61 9.98 23.40
N PRO A 82 -18.35 10.02 22.27
CA PRO A 82 -19.55 10.84 22.19
C PRO A 82 -20.56 10.36 23.23
N LYS A 83 -21.26 11.31 23.85
CA LYS A 83 -22.34 11.00 24.78
C LYS A 83 -23.45 10.26 24.02
N LYS A 84 -23.99 9.19 24.64
CA LYS A 84 -25.15 8.49 24.08
C LYS A 84 -26.26 9.51 23.80
N PRO A 85 -26.89 9.49 22.61
CA PRO A 85 -28.00 10.38 22.33
C PRO A 85 -29.09 10.17 23.37
N ASP A 86 -29.83 11.25 23.65
CA ASP A 86 -30.98 11.17 24.55
C ASP A 86 -31.95 10.10 24.01
N LEU A 87 -32.51 9.30 24.93
CA LEU A 87 -33.54 8.36 24.53
C LEU A 87 -34.70 9.22 24.05
N MET A 88 -35.05 9.11 22.77
CA MET A 88 -36.21 9.78 22.17
C MET A 88 -37.55 9.21 22.72
N THR A 89 -37.55 8.71 23.94
CA THR A 89 -38.69 8.15 24.67
C THR A 89 -39.12 9.16 25.73
N LYS A 90 -39.80 10.22 25.29
CA LYS A 90 -40.58 11.07 26.20
C LYS A 90 -42.00 10.48 26.31
N GLY A 91 -42.53 10.40 27.53
CA GLY A 91 -43.96 10.09 27.76
C GLY A 91 -44.36 8.64 28.06
N ARG A 92 -43.43 7.69 28.26
CA ARG A 92 -43.83 6.35 28.71
C ARG A 92 -44.12 6.36 30.21
N ARG A 93 -45.41 6.38 30.57
CA ARG A 93 -45.85 6.08 31.94
C ARG A 93 -45.45 4.64 32.29
N PRO A 94 -44.89 4.36 33.49
CA PRO A 94 -44.82 2.99 33.98
C PRO A 94 -46.25 2.44 33.94
N GLY A 95 -46.47 1.33 33.24
CA GLY A 95 -47.79 0.70 33.17
C GLY A 95 -48.32 0.55 34.59
N GLY A 96 -49.43 1.23 34.89
CA GLY A 96 -49.98 1.26 36.24
C GLY A 96 -50.13 -0.17 36.76
N ARG A 97 -49.64 -0.42 37.99
CA ARG A 97 -49.95 -1.65 38.73
C ARG A 97 -51.46 -1.86 38.65
N ARG A 98 -51.90 -2.88 37.90
CA ARG A 98 -53.25 -3.42 38.08
C ARG A 98 -53.25 -4.07 39.46
N ARG A 99 -53.76 -3.36 40.46
CA ARG A 99 -54.24 -4.01 41.69
C ARG A 99 -55.56 -4.68 41.30
N GLY A 100 -55.47 -5.97 41.00
CA GLY A 100 -56.56 -6.92 41.07
C GLY A 100 -56.18 -7.90 42.15
#